data_AF-A0A6A5RJ18-F1
#
_entry.id   AF-A0A6A5RJ18-F1
#
_cell.length_a   1.000
_cell.length_b   1.000
_cell.length_c   1.000
_cell.angle_alpha   90.00
_cell.angle_beta   90.00
_cell.angle_gamma   90.00
#
_symmetry.space_group_name_H-M   'P 1'
#
loop_
_entity.id
_entity.type
_entity.pdbx_description
1 polymer ?
#
loop_
_entity_poly.entity_id
_entity_poly.type
_entity_poly.pdbx_seq_one_letter_code
_entity_poly.pdbx_strand_id
1 'polypeptide(L)'
;MTSSSTPKMFQTMSPAPTSTSLSGSPPAPQASAMPPAVHDQPSSTQHGTSAPNSPSESKVNPLRKPLLRLELRDLSSDGSRAFLRLVHASAALESAVDTVLRQLYTDIDKSCIPPTRSITLVVRDMDGVAYTTGLDIDDDHKEIHLSTKYIEHVSESRQKEEINGVLVHEMVHCWQHHGGNTAPGGLTEGVADWVRLKAGYAPPHWRRRGDCDWDAGYERTAYFLEWLEKEHGEDVVRRINQALRGCKYDAKKVWHDCCGHSVEKLWEGYKRSLDTESQPENEESHEGKQESEDVSPAPTEDHRTPREKARRGGNMMVPLRPRVS
;
A
#
# COMPACT_ATOMS: atom_id res chain seq x y z
N MET A 1 36.30 -49.16 -35.07
CA MET A 1 34.94 -48.64 -35.31
C MET A 1 35.08 -47.21 -35.81
N THR A 2 34.26 -46.88 -36.78
CA THR A 2 34.31 -45.75 -37.72
C THR A 2 34.17 -44.38 -37.05
N SER A 3 35.06 -43.44 -37.42
CA SER A 3 34.88 -42.01 -37.17
C SER A 3 33.98 -41.43 -38.25
N SER A 4 32.79 -40.93 -37.90
CA SER A 4 31.93 -40.15 -38.78
C SER A 4 32.05 -38.67 -38.42
N SER A 5 32.56 -37.87 -39.35
CA SER A 5 32.50 -36.41 -39.29
C SER A 5 31.47 -35.93 -40.30
N THR A 6 30.42 -35.29 -39.82
CA THR A 6 29.37 -34.64 -40.61
C THR A 6 29.92 -33.38 -41.31
N PRO A 7 29.66 -33.15 -42.60
CA PRO A 7 30.07 -31.92 -43.26
C PRO A 7 29.10 -30.77 -42.92
N LYS A 8 29.66 -29.63 -42.49
CA LYS A 8 28.93 -28.35 -42.35
C LYS A 8 28.52 -27.84 -43.73
N MET A 9 27.22 -27.71 -43.98
CA MET A 9 26.72 -26.97 -45.14
C MET A 9 26.94 -25.47 -44.90
N PHE A 10 27.84 -24.87 -45.68
CA PHE A 10 27.92 -23.42 -45.81
C PHE A 10 26.96 -22.99 -46.91
N GLN A 11 25.99 -22.13 -46.58
CA GLN A 11 25.21 -21.40 -47.58
C GLN A 11 26.16 -20.44 -48.32
N THR A 12 26.38 -20.70 -49.60
CA THR A 12 27.01 -19.77 -50.55
C THR A 12 26.09 -18.57 -50.78
N MET A 13 26.52 -17.40 -50.34
CA MET A 13 25.95 -16.11 -50.74
C MET A 13 26.37 -15.81 -52.19
N SER A 14 25.41 -15.42 -53.03
CA SER A 14 25.63 -14.94 -54.40
C SER A 14 26.54 -13.70 -54.43
N PRO A 15 27.31 -13.46 -55.51
CA PRO A 15 28.22 -12.31 -55.58
C PRO A 15 27.44 -11.00 -55.70
N ALA A 16 27.93 -9.97 -54.99
CA ALA A 16 27.42 -8.61 -55.02
C ALA A 16 27.62 -7.95 -56.39
N PRO A 17 26.67 -7.13 -56.89
CA PRO A 17 26.91 -6.31 -58.06
C PRO A 17 27.88 -5.17 -57.71
N THR A 18 28.81 -4.95 -58.64
CA THR A 18 29.89 -3.96 -58.60
C THR A 18 29.38 -2.55 -58.35
N SER A 19 30.14 -1.82 -57.54
CA SER A 19 29.92 -0.46 -57.05
C SER A 19 29.79 0.57 -58.18
N THR A 20 28.66 1.29 -58.20
CA THR A 20 28.58 2.65 -58.75
C THR A 20 28.50 3.61 -57.58
N SER A 21 29.44 4.55 -57.54
CA SER A 21 29.57 5.57 -56.50
C SER A 21 28.32 6.47 -56.43
N LEU A 22 27.63 6.47 -55.29
CA LEU A 22 26.78 7.59 -54.87
C LEU A 22 27.04 7.83 -53.39
N SER A 23 27.68 8.96 -53.08
CA SER A 23 27.74 9.49 -51.72
C SER A 23 26.31 9.89 -51.32
N GLY A 24 25.71 9.11 -50.44
CA GLY A 24 24.44 9.45 -49.84
C GLY A 24 24.25 8.58 -48.62
N SER A 25 24.29 9.18 -47.42
CA SER A 25 23.77 8.53 -46.23
C SER A 25 22.36 8.02 -46.53
N PRO A 26 21.97 6.82 -46.07
CA PRO A 26 20.61 6.35 -46.25
C PRO A 26 19.64 7.40 -45.67
N PRO A 27 18.51 7.66 -46.34
CA PRO A 27 17.53 8.63 -45.86
C PRO A 27 17.07 8.22 -44.46
N ALA A 28 16.85 9.22 -43.60
CA ALA A 28 16.27 8.98 -42.28
C ALA A 28 14.96 8.19 -42.43
N PRO A 29 14.69 7.19 -41.57
CA PRO A 29 13.46 6.43 -41.64
C PRO A 29 12.26 7.40 -41.56
N GLN A 30 11.44 7.39 -42.60
CA GLN A 30 10.18 8.15 -42.63
C GLN A 30 9.10 7.37 -41.89
N ALA A 31 8.20 8.06 -41.22
CA ALA A 31 7.05 7.44 -40.58
C ALA A 31 6.21 6.67 -41.62
N SER A 32 5.82 5.44 -41.29
CA SER A 32 4.87 4.68 -42.11
C SER A 32 3.56 5.47 -42.24
N ALA A 33 3.10 5.65 -43.48
CA ALA A 33 1.80 6.29 -43.72
C ALA A 33 0.68 5.49 -43.03
N MET A 34 -0.29 6.18 -42.43
CA MET A 34 -1.47 5.54 -41.87
C MET A 34 -2.24 4.81 -42.98
N PRO A 35 -2.71 3.57 -42.75
CA PRO A 35 -3.64 2.94 -43.69
C PRO A 35 -4.92 3.77 -43.80
N PRO A 36 -5.59 3.80 -44.98
CA PRO A 36 -6.82 4.54 -45.15
C PRO A 36 -7.88 4.06 -44.16
N ALA A 37 -8.49 5.00 -43.43
CA ALA A 37 -9.56 4.71 -42.49
C ALA A 37 -10.79 4.22 -43.25
N VAL A 38 -11.20 2.97 -43.01
CA VAL A 38 -12.52 2.47 -43.42
C VAL A 38 -13.52 3.02 -42.42
N HIS A 39 -14.30 4.02 -42.84
CA HIS A 39 -15.42 4.53 -42.06
C HIS A 39 -16.61 3.56 -42.19
N ASP A 40 -16.73 2.63 -41.25
CA ASP A 40 -18.02 2.01 -40.94
C ASP A 40 -18.67 2.80 -39.81
N GLN A 41 -19.80 3.45 -40.11
CA GLN A 41 -20.67 4.06 -39.10
C GLN A 41 -21.56 3.00 -38.46
N PRO A 42 -21.59 2.89 -37.11
CA PRO A 42 -22.71 2.30 -36.42
C PRO A 42 -23.68 3.39 -35.94
N SER A 43 -24.94 3.20 -36.31
CA SER A 43 -26.11 3.99 -35.90
C SER A 43 -26.29 3.96 -34.38
N SER A 44 -26.40 5.14 -33.76
CA SER A 44 -26.67 5.30 -32.33
C SER A 44 -28.17 5.18 -32.03
N THR A 45 -28.55 4.27 -31.13
CA THR A 45 -29.84 4.32 -30.44
C THR A 45 -29.57 4.60 -28.97
N GLN A 46 -29.92 5.80 -28.51
CA GLN A 46 -29.84 6.18 -27.11
C GLN A 46 -31.05 5.61 -26.35
N HIS A 47 -30.80 4.90 -25.25
CA HIS A 47 -31.77 4.69 -24.19
C HIS A 47 -31.15 5.21 -22.90
N GLY A 48 -31.73 6.30 -22.40
CA GLY A 48 -31.36 6.88 -21.12
C GLY A 48 -31.98 6.05 -20.00
N THR A 49 -31.13 5.48 -19.16
CA THR A 49 -31.49 5.04 -17.81
C THR A 49 -30.54 5.72 -16.84
N SER A 50 -31.07 6.75 -16.17
CA SER A 50 -30.43 7.47 -15.08
C SER A 50 -30.28 6.54 -13.88
N ALA A 51 -29.05 6.10 -13.62
CA ALA A 51 -28.63 5.45 -12.39
C ALA A 51 -28.43 6.52 -11.28
N PRO A 52 -28.66 6.16 -10.01
CA PRO A 52 -28.68 7.11 -8.90
C PRO A 52 -27.28 7.64 -8.59
N ASN A 53 -27.21 8.96 -8.34
CA ASN A 53 -26.02 9.68 -7.88
C ASN A 53 -25.39 9.00 -6.67
N SER A 54 -24.26 8.32 -6.87
CA SER A 54 -23.27 8.11 -5.82
C SER A 54 -22.67 9.47 -5.43
N PRO A 55 -22.39 9.74 -4.14
CA PRO A 55 -21.75 10.98 -3.74
C PRO A 55 -20.42 11.09 -4.48
N SER A 56 -20.25 12.17 -5.23
CA SER A 56 -19.03 12.43 -5.99
C SER A 56 -17.88 12.64 -5.01
N GLU A 57 -17.08 11.60 -4.75
CA GLU A 57 -15.80 11.78 -4.08
C GLU A 57 -14.97 12.77 -4.91
N SER A 58 -14.59 13.88 -4.27
CA SER A 58 -13.88 14.97 -4.92
C SER A 58 -12.51 14.51 -5.41
N LYS A 59 -12.26 14.63 -6.72
CA LYS A 59 -10.97 14.28 -7.32
C LYS A 59 -9.87 15.26 -6.88
N VAL A 60 -8.85 14.75 -6.19
CA VAL A 60 -7.66 15.52 -5.82
C VAL A 60 -6.73 15.63 -7.04
N ASN A 61 -6.33 16.85 -7.39
CA ASN A 61 -5.45 17.09 -8.53
C ASN A 61 -4.15 17.75 -8.07
N PRO A 62 -2.98 17.16 -8.36
CA PRO A 62 -1.68 17.76 -8.05
C PRO A 62 -1.44 18.98 -8.93
N LEU A 63 -0.43 19.80 -8.60
CA LEU A 63 -0.06 20.97 -9.42
C LEU A 63 0.26 20.60 -10.87
N ARG A 64 0.82 19.40 -11.10
CA ARG A 64 1.14 18.87 -12.41
C ARG A 64 0.70 17.41 -12.49
N LYS A 65 -0.03 17.04 -13.55
CA LYS A 65 -0.34 15.62 -13.84
C LYS A 65 0.98 14.88 -14.13
N PRO A 66 1.30 13.78 -13.43
CA PRO A 66 2.50 13.02 -13.69
C PRO A 66 2.42 12.34 -15.06
N LEU A 67 3.54 12.28 -15.76
CA LEU A 67 3.68 11.42 -16.94
C LEU A 67 3.87 9.97 -16.48
N LEU A 68 2.98 9.08 -16.90
CA LEU A 68 3.04 7.65 -16.57
C LEU A 68 3.71 6.89 -17.72
N ARG A 69 4.63 5.99 -17.39
CA ARG A 69 5.33 5.13 -18.36
C ARG A 69 5.31 3.68 -17.90
N LEU A 70 5.41 2.79 -18.88
CA LEU A 70 5.58 1.35 -18.66
C LEU A 70 6.82 0.89 -19.42
N GLU A 71 7.65 0.12 -18.74
CA GLU A 71 8.77 -0.63 -19.31
C GLU A 71 8.61 -2.11 -18.93
N LEU A 72 8.60 -2.98 -19.93
CA LEU A 72 8.62 -4.43 -19.76
C LEU A 72 9.97 -4.93 -20.24
N ARG A 73 10.84 -5.38 -19.32
CA ARG A 73 12.21 -5.76 -19.68
C ARG A 73 12.30 -7.14 -20.34
N ASP A 74 11.36 -8.02 -20.05
CA ASP A 74 11.32 -9.36 -20.63
C ASP A 74 9.88 -9.86 -20.84
N LEU A 75 9.40 -9.76 -22.08
CA LEU A 75 8.07 -10.24 -22.50
C LEU A 75 7.97 -11.78 -22.54
N SER A 76 9.09 -12.50 -22.43
CA SER A 76 9.12 -13.96 -22.48
C SER A 76 8.97 -14.63 -21.12
N SER A 77 9.03 -13.88 -20.03
CA SER A 77 8.75 -14.37 -18.67
C SER A 77 7.27 -14.63 -18.44
N ASP A 78 6.94 -15.64 -17.63
CA ASP A 78 5.54 -15.96 -17.30
C ASP A 78 4.92 -14.85 -16.44
N GLY A 79 5.72 -14.18 -15.61
CA GLY A 79 5.30 -13.01 -14.84
C GLY A 79 4.89 -11.84 -15.72
N SER A 80 5.63 -11.54 -16.79
CA SER A 80 5.25 -10.49 -17.73
C SER A 80 4.02 -10.85 -18.56
N ARG A 81 3.87 -12.13 -18.95
CA ARG A 81 2.63 -12.62 -19.59
C ARG A 81 1.43 -12.49 -18.66
N ALA A 82 1.58 -12.85 -17.39
CA ALA A 82 0.53 -12.71 -16.38
C ALA A 82 0.16 -11.23 -16.17
N PHE A 83 1.15 -10.34 -16.02
CA PHE A 83 0.94 -8.90 -15.91
C PHE A 83 0.12 -8.35 -17.09
N LEU A 84 0.56 -8.62 -18.34
CA LEU A 84 -0.11 -8.14 -19.55
C LEU A 84 -1.53 -8.68 -19.71
N ARG A 85 -1.78 -9.91 -19.25
CA ARG A 85 -3.11 -10.55 -19.31
C ARG A 85 -4.09 -9.96 -18.27
N LEU A 86 -3.59 -9.64 -17.09
CA LEU A 86 -4.44 -9.34 -15.92
C LEU A 86 -4.58 -7.84 -15.63
N VAL A 87 -3.61 -7.03 -16.07
CA VAL A 87 -3.48 -5.63 -15.68
C VAL A 87 -3.39 -4.72 -16.90
N HIS A 88 -4.34 -3.80 -17.01
CA HIS A 88 -4.25 -2.68 -17.94
C HIS A 88 -3.44 -1.55 -17.31
N ALA A 89 -2.13 -1.52 -17.56
CA ALA A 89 -1.17 -0.70 -16.83
C ALA A 89 -1.56 0.79 -16.71
N SER A 90 -2.05 1.42 -17.79
CA SER A 90 -2.49 2.82 -17.74
C SER A 90 -3.61 3.05 -16.72
N ALA A 91 -4.59 2.13 -16.66
CA ALA A 91 -5.72 2.26 -15.76
C ALA A 91 -5.31 1.94 -14.32
N ALA A 92 -4.46 0.93 -14.12
CA ALA A 92 -3.94 0.57 -12.81
C ALA A 92 -3.10 1.71 -12.21
N LEU A 93 -2.20 2.32 -12.99
CA LEU A 93 -1.38 3.45 -12.53
C LEU A 93 -2.22 4.70 -12.28
N GLU A 94 -3.15 5.06 -13.18
CA GLU A 94 -4.05 6.20 -12.95
C GLU A 94 -4.93 6.00 -11.70
N SER A 95 -5.47 4.79 -11.52
CA SER A 95 -6.24 4.45 -10.32
C SER A 95 -5.38 4.51 -9.05
N ALA A 96 -4.15 4.01 -9.08
CA ALA A 96 -3.25 4.07 -7.92
C ALA A 96 -2.89 5.52 -7.57
N VAL A 97 -2.60 6.38 -8.56
CA VAL A 97 -2.40 7.83 -8.35
C VAL A 97 -3.63 8.45 -7.68
N ASP A 98 -4.81 8.24 -8.26
CA ASP A 98 -6.06 8.82 -7.75
C ASP A 98 -6.39 8.31 -6.34
N THR A 99 -6.04 7.06 -6.00
CA THR A 99 -6.18 6.49 -4.66
C THR A 99 -5.23 7.16 -3.67
N VAL A 100 -3.93 7.22 -3.97
CA VAL A 100 -2.92 7.82 -3.07
C VAL A 100 -3.25 9.29 -2.81
N LEU A 101 -3.55 10.05 -3.87
CA LEU A 101 -3.86 11.47 -3.73
C LEU A 101 -5.11 11.73 -2.90
N ARG A 102 -6.16 10.93 -3.07
CA ARG A 102 -7.37 11.01 -2.25
C ARG A 102 -7.09 10.67 -0.80
N GLN A 103 -6.39 9.58 -0.55
CA GLN A 103 -6.14 9.12 0.83
C GLN A 103 -5.22 10.06 1.60
N LEU A 104 -4.20 10.65 0.95
CA LEU A 104 -3.18 11.45 1.63
C LEU A 104 -3.36 12.98 1.52
N TYR A 105 -4.11 13.48 0.53
CA TYR A 105 -4.14 14.91 0.18
C TYR A 105 -5.53 15.52 -0.04
N THR A 106 -6.61 14.82 0.33
CA THR A 106 -7.96 15.42 0.34
C THR A 106 -8.00 16.64 1.26
N ASP A 107 -8.58 17.73 0.76
CA ASP A 107 -8.73 19.04 1.43
C ASP A 107 -7.41 19.71 1.88
N ILE A 108 -6.27 19.29 1.31
CA ILE A 108 -4.96 19.90 1.55
C ILE A 108 -4.60 20.86 0.41
N ASP A 109 -3.88 21.95 0.74
CA ASP A 109 -3.34 22.87 -0.26
C ASP A 109 -2.40 22.15 -1.23
N LYS A 110 -2.57 22.40 -2.54
CA LYS A 110 -1.84 21.70 -3.61
C LYS A 110 -0.31 21.88 -3.51
N SER A 111 0.19 22.94 -2.89
CA SER A 111 1.62 23.14 -2.65
C SER A 111 2.21 22.13 -1.66
N CYS A 112 1.35 21.43 -0.91
CA CYS A 112 1.76 20.38 0.03
C CYS A 112 1.93 19.01 -0.60
N ILE A 113 1.44 18.82 -1.82
CA ILE A 113 1.57 17.57 -2.57
C ILE A 113 2.96 17.55 -3.22
N PRO A 114 3.77 16.49 -3.07
CA PRO A 114 5.06 16.42 -3.74
C PRO A 114 4.95 16.59 -5.26
N PRO A 115 5.94 17.27 -5.87
CA PRO A 115 5.85 17.69 -7.27
C PRO A 115 6.22 16.57 -8.26
N THR A 116 5.88 15.31 -7.96
CA THR A 116 6.20 14.13 -8.78
C THR A 116 5.79 14.34 -10.24
N ARG A 117 6.79 14.44 -11.12
CA ARG A 117 6.65 14.81 -12.54
C ARG A 117 6.42 13.60 -13.43
N SER A 118 7.00 12.45 -13.10
CA SER A 118 6.75 11.22 -13.85
C SER A 118 6.98 9.97 -13.02
N ILE A 119 6.32 8.90 -13.41
CA ILE A 119 6.42 7.59 -12.79
C ILE A 119 6.58 6.56 -13.89
N THR A 120 7.65 5.78 -13.82
CA THR A 120 7.89 4.66 -14.72
C THR A 120 7.66 3.36 -13.95
N LEU A 121 6.68 2.56 -14.36
CA LEU A 121 6.56 1.18 -13.91
C LEU A 121 7.51 0.31 -14.74
N VAL A 122 8.49 -0.29 -14.08
CA VAL A 122 9.47 -1.22 -14.66
C VAL A 122 9.14 -2.63 -14.20
N VAL A 123 8.61 -3.44 -15.11
CA VAL A 123 8.31 -4.86 -14.86
C VAL A 123 9.49 -5.70 -15.35
N ARG A 124 10.16 -6.41 -14.44
CA ARG A 124 11.41 -7.11 -14.74
C ARG A 124 11.67 -8.31 -13.84
N ASP A 125 12.56 -9.20 -14.25
CA ASP A 125 13.13 -10.20 -13.34
C ASP A 125 14.00 -9.49 -12.29
N MET A 126 13.67 -9.73 -11.03
CA MET A 126 14.46 -9.36 -9.85
C MET A 126 14.03 -10.19 -8.63
N ASP A 127 14.87 -10.19 -7.61
CA ASP A 127 14.51 -10.76 -6.30
C ASP A 127 13.58 -9.81 -5.53
N GLY A 128 12.88 -10.33 -4.52
CA GLY A 128 11.90 -9.57 -3.76
C GLY A 128 10.59 -9.35 -4.52
N VAL A 129 9.78 -8.42 -4.02
CA VAL A 129 8.40 -8.14 -4.51
C VAL A 129 8.42 -6.95 -5.46
N ALA A 130 8.69 -5.78 -4.89
CA ALA A 130 8.75 -4.51 -5.58
C ALA A 130 9.59 -3.51 -4.78
N TYR A 131 9.94 -2.38 -5.40
CA TYR A 131 10.46 -1.20 -4.70
C TYR A 131 10.24 0.07 -5.52
N THR A 132 10.24 1.21 -4.83
CA THR A 132 10.17 2.54 -5.43
C THR A 132 11.48 3.29 -5.24
N THR A 133 11.90 4.05 -6.25
CA THR A 133 13.09 4.88 -6.18
C THR A 133 12.96 6.15 -7.02
N GLY A 134 13.79 7.15 -6.77
CA GLY A 134 13.95 8.33 -7.63
C GLY A 134 14.92 8.06 -8.79
N LEU A 135 14.96 8.95 -9.79
CA LEU A 135 15.99 8.94 -10.83
C LEU A 135 17.19 9.79 -10.43
N ASP A 136 18.35 9.50 -11.04
CA ASP A 136 19.59 10.25 -10.83
C ASP A 136 19.48 11.75 -11.12
N ILE A 137 18.54 12.15 -11.99
CA ILE A 137 18.32 13.56 -12.32
C ILE A 137 17.73 14.35 -11.15
N ASP A 138 16.69 13.80 -10.51
CA ASP A 138 16.03 14.33 -9.32
C ASP A 138 14.95 13.37 -8.81
N ASP A 139 14.51 13.62 -7.57
CA ASP A 139 13.53 12.79 -6.87
C ASP A 139 12.08 13.00 -7.32
N ASP A 140 11.79 13.97 -8.23
CA ASP A 140 10.44 14.15 -8.78
C ASP A 140 10.14 13.14 -9.89
N HIS A 141 11.15 12.44 -10.38
CA HIS A 141 11.02 11.35 -11.32
C HIS A 141 11.16 10.02 -10.59
N LYS A 142 10.08 9.25 -10.51
CA LYS A 142 10.04 7.99 -9.77
C LYS A 142 10.05 6.78 -10.70
N GLU A 143 10.61 5.69 -10.21
CA GLU A 143 10.46 4.36 -10.78
C GLU A 143 9.86 3.42 -9.76
N ILE A 144 8.90 2.62 -10.20
CA ILE A 144 8.37 1.48 -9.46
C ILE A 144 8.88 0.24 -10.17
N HIS A 145 9.66 -0.59 -9.47
CA HIS A 145 10.15 -1.85 -10.01
C HIS A 145 9.31 -2.99 -9.47
N LEU A 146 8.73 -3.82 -10.34
CA LEU A 146 7.88 -4.96 -9.99
C LEU A 146 8.50 -6.27 -10.50
N SER A 147 8.66 -7.24 -9.60
CA SER A 147 9.30 -8.52 -9.90
C SER A 147 8.39 -9.46 -10.69
N THR A 148 8.83 -9.88 -11.87
CA THR A 148 8.15 -10.95 -12.64
C THR A 148 8.23 -12.29 -11.92
N LYS A 149 9.36 -12.59 -11.24
CA LYS A 149 9.50 -13.80 -10.41
C LYS A 149 8.46 -13.82 -9.31
N TYR A 150 8.23 -12.70 -8.62
CA TYR A 150 7.20 -12.63 -7.58
C TYR A 150 5.81 -12.93 -8.15
N ILE A 151 5.45 -12.30 -9.28
CA ILE A 151 4.15 -12.52 -9.94
C ILE A 151 3.92 -14.02 -10.24
N GLU A 152 4.95 -14.73 -10.71
CA GLU A 152 4.90 -16.16 -11.01
C GLU A 152 4.62 -17.03 -9.78
N HIS A 153 5.05 -16.61 -8.59
CA HIS A 153 4.82 -17.34 -7.34
C HIS A 153 3.44 -17.06 -6.72
N VAL A 154 2.78 -15.97 -7.13
CA VAL A 154 1.42 -15.67 -6.67
C VAL A 154 0.44 -16.60 -7.37
N SER A 155 -0.45 -17.25 -6.61
CA SER A 155 -1.49 -18.11 -7.17
C SER A 155 -2.32 -17.37 -8.22
N GLU A 156 -2.60 -18.01 -9.36
CA GLU A 156 -3.28 -17.37 -10.50
C GLU A 156 -4.58 -16.65 -10.13
N SER A 157 -5.38 -17.23 -9.24
CA SER A 157 -6.65 -16.65 -8.77
C SER A 157 -6.50 -15.34 -7.97
N ARG A 158 -5.28 -14.97 -7.61
CA ARG A 158 -4.93 -13.80 -6.77
C ARG A 158 -3.98 -12.83 -7.45
N GLN A 159 -3.37 -13.22 -8.57
CA GLN A 159 -2.34 -12.42 -9.25
C GLN A 159 -2.83 -11.00 -9.55
N LYS A 160 -4.06 -10.83 -10.02
CA LYS A 160 -4.61 -9.51 -10.36
C LYS A 160 -4.73 -8.61 -9.14
N GLU A 161 -5.35 -9.08 -8.05
CA GLU A 161 -5.48 -8.28 -6.83
C GLU A 161 -4.13 -8.01 -6.19
N GLU A 162 -3.21 -8.98 -6.21
CA GLU A 162 -1.88 -8.83 -5.63
C GLU A 162 -1.05 -7.81 -6.40
N ILE A 163 -1.00 -7.88 -7.74
CA ILE A 163 -0.30 -6.89 -8.55
C ILE A 163 -0.86 -5.48 -8.29
N ASN A 164 -2.19 -5.31 -8.32
CA ASN A 164 -2.77 -4.00 -8.06
C ASN A 164 -2.50 -3.50 -6.63
N GLY A 165 -2.52 -4.40 -5.64
CA GLY A 165 -2.19 -4.07 -4.26
C GLY A 165 -0.74 -3.61 -4.09
N VAL A 166 0.22 -4.33 -4.69
CA VAL A 166 1.63 -3.95 -4.71
C VAL A 166 1.82 -2.63 -5.45
N LEU A 167 1.17 -2.42 -6.60
CA LEU A 167 1.25 -1.15 -7.31
C LEU A 167 0.71 0.02 -6.47
N VAL A 168 -0.39 -0.16 -5.73
CA VAL A 168 -0.89 0.89 -4.81
C VAL A 168 0.10 1.17 -3.69
N HIS A 169 0.68 0.14 -3.08
CA HIS A 169 1.71 0.29 -2.04
C HIS A 169 2.89 1.13 -2.56
N GLU A 170 3.50 0.71 -3.67
CA GLU A 170 4.65 1.42 -4.26
C GLU A 170 4.30 2.82 -4.74
N MET A 171 3.07 3.01 -5.22
CA MET A 171 2.57 4.33 -5.60
C MET A 171 2.53 5.28 -4.41
N VAL A 172 2.38 4.83 -3.17
CA VAL A 172 2.43 5.70 -1.99
C VAL A 172 3.81 6.32 -1.82
N HIS A 173 4.88 5.55 -1.98
CA HIS A 173 6.26 6.02 -1.89
C HIS A 173 6.62 7.08 -2.94
N CYS A 174 5.81 7.22 -3.99
CA CYS A 174 5.97 8.28 -4.98
C CYS A 174 5.46 9.67 -4.52
N TRP A 175 4.63 9.75 -3.47
CA TRP A 175 4.11 11.02 -2.95
C TRP A 175 4.19 11.17 -1.43
N GLN A 176 4.39 10.12 -0.64
CA GLN A 176 4.43 10.26 0.81
C GLN A 176 5.53 11.22 1.28
N HIS A 177 5.29 11.92 2.39
CA HIS A 177 6.33 12.67 3.08
C HIS A 177 7.07 11.76 4.08
N HIS A 178 8.40 11.82 4.08
CA HIS A 178 9.26 10.92 4.88
C HIS A 178 9.99 11.63 6.03
N GLY A 179 9.59 12.85 6.40
CA GLY A 179 10.22 13.58 7.50
C GLY A 179 11.70 13.88 7.25
N GLY A 180 12.08 14.27 6.02
CA GLY A 180 13.48 14.43 5.64
C GLY A 180 14.29 13.14 5.81
N ASN A 181 13.68 11.99 5.52
CA ASN A 181 14.21 10.63 5.69
C ASN A 181 14.52 10.24 7.15
N THR A 182 13.85 10.86 8.12
CA THR A 182 14.00 10.53 9.55
C THR A 182 12.75 9.90 10.17
N ALA A 183 11.65 9.79 9.41
CA ALA A 183 10.50 9.00 9.84
C ALA A 183 10.91 7.52 10.02
N PRO A 184 10.34 6.80 11.01
CA PRO A 184 10.59 5.38 11.17
C PRO A 184 10.22 4.60 9.92
N GLY A 185 11.04 3.61 9.56
CA GLY A 185 10.81 2.79 8.37
C GLY A 185 9.42 2.13 8.40
N GLY A 186 9.04 1.53 9.52
CA GLY A 186 7.71 0.91 9.62
C GLY A 186 6.54 1.89 9.63
N LEU A 187 6.73 3.15 10.04
CA LEU A 187 5.69 4.17 9.79
C LEU A 187 5.54 4.43 8.28
N THR A 188 6.67 4.51 7.56
CA THR A 188 6.67 4.71 6.11
C THR A 188 5.97 3.55 5.39
N GLU A 189 6.41 2.32 5.63
CA GLU A 189 5.79 1.11 5.07
C GLU A 189 4.33 0.92 5.52
N GLY A 190 4.03 1.26 6.77
CA GLY A 190 2.69 1.16 7.35
C GLY A 190 1.68 2.10 6.69
N VAL A 191 2.08 3.32 6.32
CA VAL A 191 1.22 4.24 5.56
C VAL A 191 0.97 3.68 4.16
N ALA A 192 1.99 3.12 3.51
CA ALA A 192 1.84 2.49 2.20
C ALA A 192 0.81 1.34 2.23
N ASP A 193 0.92 0.44 3.22
CA ASP A 193 -0.02 -0.65 3.39
C ASP A 193 -1.39 -0.22 3.96
N TRP A 194 -1.46 0.89 4.68
CA TRP A 194 -2.74 1.49 5.05
C TRP A 194 -3.49 1.98 3.80
N VAL A 195 -2.84 2.68 2.85
CA VAL A 195 -3.51 3.06 1.59
C VAL A 195 -3.92 1.82 0.80
N ARG A 196 -3.07 0.79 0.74
CA ARG A 196 -3.40 -0.51 0.12
C ARG A 196 -4.62 -1.16 0.77
N LEU A 197 -4.72 -1.13 2.10
CA LEU A 197 -5.88 -1.60 2.86
C LEU A 197 -7.15 -0.84 2.47
N LYS A 198 -7.09 0.50 2.47
CA LYS A 198 -8.22 1.37 2.11
C LYS A 198 -8.65 1.21 0.65
N ALA A 199 -7.74 0.81 -0.23
CA ALA A 199 -8.02 0.47 -1.62
C ALA A 199 -8.69 -0.91 -1.81
N GLY A 200 -8.89 -1.67 -0.73
CA GLY A 200 -9.50 -3.01 -0.79
C GLY A 200 -8.55 -4.12 -1.22
N TYR A 201 -7.23 -3.87 -1.21
CA TYR A 201 -6.21 -4.83 -1.66
C TYR A 201 -5.45 -5.52 -0.53
N ALA A 202 -6.05 -5.63 0.66
CA ALA A 202 -5.49 -6.40 1.75
C ALA A 202 -5.36 -7.89 1.37
N PRO A 203 -4.16 -8.49 1.42
CA PRO A 203 -3.96 -9.92 1.29
C PRO A 203 -4.74 -10.75 2.33
N PRO A 204 -5.20 -11.98 1.99
CA PRO A 204 -5.99 -12.81 2.89
C PRO A 204 -5.29 -13.27 4.16
N HIS A 205 -3.96 -13.16 4.21
CA HIS A 205 -3.16 -13.56 5.36
C HIS A 205 -2.94 -12.42 6.35
N TRP A 206 -3.31 -11.18 6.01
CA TRP A 206 -3.21 -10.04 6.93
C TRP A 206 -4.12 -10.23 8.14
N ARG A 207 -3.60 -9.91 9.33
CA ARG A 207 -4.31 -10.07 10.59
C ARG A 207 -4.06 -8.86 11.49
N ARG A 208 -5.12 -8.38 12.13
CA ARG A 208 -5.03 -7.40 13.21
C ARG A 208 -4.35 -8.06 14.41
N ARG A 209 -3.18 -7.57 14.79
CA ARG A 209 -2.44 -8.03 15.99
C ARG A 209 -1.59 -6.89 16.53
N GLY A 210 -1.36 -6.92 17.84
CA GLY A 210 -0.42 -6.04 18.53
C GLY A 210 0.69 -6.83 19.21
N ASP A 211 1.19 -7.87 18.55
CA ASP A 211 2.25 -8.76 19.01
C ASP A 211 3.68 -8.25 18.71
N CYS A 212 3.80 -7.00 18.25
CA CYS A 212 5.04 -6.34 17.86
C CYS A 212 5.07 -4.87 18.31
N ASP A 213 6.08 -4.13 17.86
CA ASP A 213 6.13 -2.68 17.99
C ASP A 213 5.18 -2.00 16.99
N TRP A 214 4.77 -0.77 17.30
CA TRP A 214 3.80 -0.01 16.50
C TRP A 214 4.32 0.34 15.10
N ASP A 215 5.64 0.44 14.93
CA ASP A 215 6.37 0.72 13.70
C ASP A 215 7.05 -0.55 13.14
N ALA A 216 6.42 -1.71 13.31
CA ALA A 216 6.85 -2.94 12.64
C ALA A 216 6.68 -2.91 11.11
N GLY A 217 5.95 -1.92 10.58
CA GLY A 217 5.69 -1.78 9.15
C GLY A 217 4.50 -2.60 8.68
N TYR A 218 4.29 -2.55 7.37
CA TYR A 218 3.35 -3.38 6.63
C TYR A 218 1.95 -3.45 7.28
N GLU A 219 1.35 -4.64 7.33
CA GLU A 219 -0.01 -4.84 7.83
C GLU A 219 -0.16 -4.49 9.31
N ARG A 220 0.91 -4.64 10.10
CA ARG A 220 0.90 -4.36 11.55
C ARG A 220 0.65 -2.89 11.80
N THR A 221 1.45 -2.04 11.18
CA THR A 221 1.29 -0.59 11.30
C THR A 221 0.07 -0.11 10.51
N ALA A 222 -0.29 -0.75 9.38
CA ALA A 222 -1.49 -0.37 8.63
C ALA A 222 -2.79 -0.50 9.44
N TYR A 223 -2.98 -1.61 10.16
CA TYR A 223 -4.16 -1.80 11.01
C TYR A 223 -4.17 -0.90 12.25
N PHE A 224 -2.98 -0.52 12.76
CA PHE A 224 -2.87 0.50 13.79
C PHE A 224 -3.39 1.85 13.29
N LEU A 225 -2.93 2.27 12.10
CA LEU A 225 -3.33 3.53 11.49
C LEU A 225 -4.84 3.57 11.19
N GLU A 226 -5.42 2.47 10.73
CA GLU A 226 -6.87 2.37 10.54
C GLU A 226 -7.65 2.43 11.87
N TRP A 227 -7.11 1.85 12.96
CA TRP A 227 -7.71 2.03 14.29
C TRP A 227 -7.64 3.50 14.73
N LEU A 228 -6.51 4.19 14.49
CA LEU A 228 -6.40 5.61 14.79
C LEU A 228 -7.43 6.47 14.06
N GLU A 229 -7.80 6.12 12.82
CA GLU A 229 -8.86 6.85 12.10
C GLU A 229 -10.19 6.81 12.86
N LYS A 230 -10.52 5.66 13.46
CA LYS A 230 -11.76 5.49 14.22
C LYS A 230 -11.74 6.31 15.51
N GLU A 231 -10.60 6.36 16.19
CA GLU A 231 -10.47 7.00 17.51
C GLU A 231 -10.14 8.49 17.45
N HIS A 232 -9.45 8.94 16.40
CA HIS A 232 -8.87 10.29 16.30
C HIS A 232 -9.27 11.04 15.02
N GLY A 233 -10.18 10.47 14.24
CA GLY A 233 -10.75 11.07 13.03
C GLY A 233 -10.16 10.51 11.75
N GLU A 234 -11.01 10.41 10.71
CA GLU A 234 -10.70 9.84 9.39
C GLU A 234 -9.56 10.56 8.64
N ASP A 235 -9.14 11.73 9.10
CA ASP A 235 -8.05 12.51 8.52
C ASP A 235 -6.70 12.30 9.22
N VAL A 236 -6.62 11.50 10.29
CA VAL A 236 -5.43 11.41 11.14
C VAL A 236 -4.18 10.98 10.36
N VAL A 237 -4.30 10.04 9.42
CA VAL A 237 -3.16 9.60 8.60
C VAL A 237 -2.73 10.71 7.63
N ARG A 238 -3.66 11.51 7.11
CA ARG A 238 -3.33 12.72 6.33
C ARG A 238 -2.59 13.73 7.18
N ARG A 239 -3.03 13.97 8.42
CA ARG A 239 -2.37 14.90 9.35
C ARG A 239 -0.96 14.42 9.72
N ILE A 240 -0.76 13.11 9.91
CA ILE A 240 0.57 12.51 10.11
C ILE A 240 1.45 12.75 8.88
N ASN A 241 0.98 12.41 7.67
CA ASN A 241 1.72 12.64 6.43
C ASN A 241 2.08 14.12 6.26
N GLN A 242 1.14 15.04 6.52
CA GLN A 242 1.40 16.48 6.46
C GLN A 242 2.41 16.94 7.51
N ALA A 243 2.37 16.38 8.72
CA ALA A 243 3.33 16.70 9.78
C ALA A 243 4.76 16.25 9.46
N LEU A 244 4.95 15.31 8.51
CA LEU A 244 6.24 14.86 8.00
C LEU A 244 6.78 15.73 6.85
N ARG A 245 6.01 16.71 6.37
CA ARG A 245 6.41 17.55 5.23
C ARG A 245 7.54 18.50 5.59
N GLY A 246 8.69 18.33 4.93
CA GLY A 246 9.78 19.32 4.93
C GLY A 246 10.47 19.54 6.29
N CYS A 247 10.25 18.66 7.27
CA CYS A 247 10.82 18.74 8.61
C CYS A 247 11.37 17.37 9.04
N LYS A 248 12.20 17.34 10.08
CA LYS A 248 12.60 16.06 10.70
C LYS A 248 11.45 15.50 11.52
N TYR A 249 11.36 14.17 11.57
CA TYR A 249 10.42 13.48 12.42
C TYR A 249 10.69 13.77 13.89
N ASP A 250 9.66 14.26 14.57
CA ASP A 250 9.62 14.40 16.03
C ASP A 250 8.40 13.62 16.50
N ALA A 251 8.63 12.45 17.08
CA ALA A 251 7.57 11.57 17.55
C ALA A 251 6.61 12.30 18.50
N LYS A 252 7.14 13.03 19.48
CA LYS A 252 6.30 13.70 20.48
C LYS A 252 5.40 14.73 19.80
N LYS A 253 5.96 15.55 18.91
CA LYS A 253 5.20 16.57 18.19
C LYS A 253 4.15 15.94 17.28
N VAL A 254 4.55 15.01 16.41
CA VAL A 254 3.65 14.39 15.41
C VAL A 254 2.46 13.73 16.10
N TRP A 255 2.70 12.87 17.09
CA TRP A 255 1.63 12.11 17.73
C TRP A 255 0.75 12.96 18.63
N HIS A 256 1.32 13.95 19.33
CA HIS A 256 0.52 14.84 20.16
C HIS A 256 -0.32 15.82 19.33
N ASP A 257 0.23 16.38 18.25
CA ASP A 257 -0.53 17.26 17.35
C ASP A 257 -1.62 16.50 16.60
N CYS A 258 -1.38 15.22 16.25
CA CYS A 258 -2.34 14.41 15.50
C CYS A 258 -3.40 13.76 16.41
N CYS A 259 -3.01 13.22 17.56
CA CYS A 259 -3.86 12.33 18.36
C CYS A 259 -4.02 12.78 19.82
N GLY A 260 -3.35 13.85 20.24
CA GLY A 260 -3.36 14.35 21.63
C GLY A 260 -2.60 13.46 22.63
N HIS A 261 -1.91 12.40 22.16
CA HIS A 261 -1.27 11.40 22.99
C HIS A 261 0.08 10.98 22.41
N SER A 262 0.94 10.35 23.21
CA SER A 262 2.16 9.73 22.72
C SER A 262 1.84 8.42 22.00
N VAL A 263 2.69 8.00 21.05
CA VAL A 263 2.48 6.77 20.28
C VAL A 263 2.45 5.52 21.15
N GLU A 264 3.17 5.51 22.26
CA GLU A 264 3.17 4.39 23.20
C GLU A 264 1.78 4.20 23.81
N LYS A 265 1.13 5.30 24.23
CA LYS A 265 -0.24 5.25 24.77
C LYS A 265 -1.26 4.84 23.72
N LEU A 266 -1.09 5.33 22.49
CA LEU A 266 -1.95 4.97 21.36
C LEU A 266 -1.82 3.47 21.02
N TRP A 267 -0.60 2.97 20.96
CA TRP A 267 -0.32 1.56 20.68
C TRP A 267 -0.87 0.64 21.77
N GLU A 268 -0.72 1.03 23.05
CA GLU A 268 -1.38 0.32 24.15
C GLU A 268 -2.91 0.36 24.05
N GLY A 269 -3.48 1.46 23.57
CA GLY A 269 -4.91 1.57 23.27
C GLY A 269 -5.36 0.57 22.22
N TYR A 270 -4.65 0.52 21.09
CA TYR A 270 -4.89 -0.46 20.03
C TYR A 270 -4.78 -1.90 20.52
N LYS A 271 -3.74 -2.23 21.29
CA LYS A 271 -3.61 -3.58 21.87
C LYS A 271 -4.81 -3.97 22.72
N ARG A 272 -5.31 -3.05 23.55
CA ARG A 272 -6.51 -3.30 24.37
C ARG A 272 -7.78 -3.47 23.53
N SER A 273 -7.94 -2.73 22.43
CA SER A 273 -9.13 -2.87 21.58
C SER A 273 -9.19 -4.25 20.91
N LEU A 274 -8.03 -4.85 20.59
CA LEU A 274 -7.97 -6.22 20.05
C LEU A 274 -8.46 -7.27 21.05
N ASP A 275 -8.20 -7.06 22.34
CA ASP A 275 -8.67 -7.98 23.39
C ASP A 275 -10.20 -7.90 23.53
N THR A 276 -10.79 -6.70 23.42
CA THR A 276 -12.24 -6.51 23.49
C THR A 276 -12.95 -7.12 22.28
N GLU A 277 -12.41 -7.00 21.07
CA GLU A 277 -12.97 -7.62 19.86
C GLU A 277 -12.92 -9.17 19.89
N SER A 278 -12.05 -9.75 20.73
CA SER A 278 -11.88 -11.21 20.85
C SER A 278 -12.88 -11.89 21.81
N GLN A 279 -13.67 -11.10 22.55
CA GLN A 279 -14.75 -11.58 23.43
C GLN A 279 -16.08 -11.39 22.69
N PRO A 280 -16.71 -12.45 22.12
CA PRO A 280 -18.05 -12.30 21.57
C PRO A 280 -19.03 -11.96 22.70
N GLU A 281 -19.91 -10.99 22.44
CA GLU A 281 -21.02 -10.62 23.31
C GLU A 281 -21.87 -11.85 23.64
N ASN A 282 -21.64 -12.44 24.82
CA ASN A 282 -22.58 -13.34 25.49
C ASN A 282 -23.23 -12.54 26.61
N GLU A 283 -24.13 -11.63 26.26
CA GLU A 283 -25.09 -11.06 27.22
C GLU A 283 -26.50 -11.09 26.62
N GLU A 284 -27.09 -12.29 26.61
CA GLU A 284 -28.54 -12.43 26.62
C GLU A 284 -29.03 -12.58 28.08
N SER A 285 -29.82 -11.59 28.50
CA SER A 285 -30.92 -11.66 29.47
C SER A 285 -30.61 -12.12 30.91
N HIS A 286 -30.53 -11.14 31.83
CA HIS A 286 -31.13 -11.32 33.15
C HIS A 286 -32.55 -10.77 33.13
N GLU A 287 -33.51 -11.69 32.99
CA GLU A 287 -34.92 -11.43 33.26
C GLU A 287 -35.08 -10.90 34.68
N GLY A 288 -35.66 -9.69 34.77
CA GLY A 288 -36.13 -9.12 36.01
C GLY A 288 -37.23 -9.99 36.61
N LYS A 289 -36.97 -10.51 37.81
CA LYS A 289 -38.04 -10.90 38.73
C LYS A 289 -38.70 -9.63 39.24
N GLN A 290 -39.97 -9.45 38.86
CA GLN A 290 -40.90 -8.58 39.56
C GLN A 290 -41.10 -9.11 40.98
N GLU A 291 -40.78 -8.28 41.97
CA GLU A 291 -41.45 -8.33 43.27
C GLU A 291 -41.64 -6.89 43.75
N SER A 292 -42.90 -6.48 43.72
CA SER A 292 -43.42 -5.26 44.31
C SER A 292 -43.42 -5.39 45.82
N GLU A 293 -42.85 -4.43 46.54
CA GLU A 293 -43.43 -3.95 47.80
C GLU A 293 -42.77 -2.65 48.28
N ASP A 294 -43.53 -1.99 49.15
CA ASP A 294 -43.71 -0.56 49.30
C ASP A 294 -42.74 0.08 50.33
N VAL A 295 -42.70 1.39 50.24
CA VAL A 295 -42.01 2.47 50.98
C VAL A 295 -41.53 2.20 52.44
N SER A 296 -40.27 2.63 52.65
CA SER A 296 -39.51 2.98 53.88
C SER A 296 -40.28 3.76 54.98
N PRO A 297 -39.86 3.82 56.28
CA PRO A 297 -38.52 4.30 56.65
C PRO A 297 -37.82 3.78 57.92
N ALA A 298 -36.53 4.14 57.96
CA ALA A 298 -35.41 4.02 58.91
C ALA A 298 -35.68 4.40 60.40
N PRO A 299 -34.64 4.50 61.27
CA PRO A 299 -33.43 3.68 61.50
C PRO A 299 -33.25 3.30 62.98
N THR A 300 -32.44 2.28 63.30
CA THR A 300 -31.76 2.25 64.62
C THR A 300 -30.39 1.57 64.54
N GLU A 301 -29.48 2.18 65.30
CA GLU A 301 -28.11 1.86 65.74
C GLU A 301 -27.80 0.33 65.81
N ASP A 302 -26.59 -0.19 65.68
CA ASP A 302 -25.52 0.04 66.64
C ASP A 302 -24.30 -0.89 66.34
N HIS A 303 -23.13 -0.37 66.72
CA HIS A 303 -21.93 -1.04 67.25
C HIS A 303 -21.17 -2.23 66.59
N ARG A 304 -19.85 -1.97 66.52
CA ARG A 304 -18.65 -2.82 66.79
C ARG A 304 -17.82 -3.39 65.62
N THR A 305 -16.82 -2.60 65.23
CA THR A 305 -15.34 -2.81 65.38
C THR A 305 -14.63 -4.15 65.02
N PRO A 306 -13.31 -4.08 64.69
CA PRO A 306 -12.66 -4.83 63.61
C PRO A 306 -11.55 -5.78 64.07
N ARG A 307 -11.05 -6.66 63.17
CA ARG A 307 -9.71 -7.30 63.16
C ARG A 307 -9.67 -8.39 62.06
N GLU A 308 -8.59 -8.81 61.42
CA GLU A 308 -7.15 -8.54 61.52
C GLU A 308 -6.45 -9.07 60.25
N LYS A 309 -5.26 -8.54 59.97
CA LYS A 309 -4.28 -8.97 58.95
C LYS A 309 -3.71 -10.36 59.20
N ALA A 310 -3.33 -11.06 58.13
CA ALA A 310 -2.09 -11.85 57.98
C ALA A 310 -2.10 -12.58 56.61
N ARG A 311 -1.01 -12.98 55.94
CA ARG A 311 0.43 -12.62 55.80
C ARG A 311 1.00 -13.72 54.86
N ARG A 312 2.20 -13.48 54.28
CA ARG A 312 3.08 -14.39 53.50
C ARG A 312 2.74 -14.52 52.01
N GLY A 313 3.66 -14.39 51.05
CA GLY A 313 5.13 -14.39 51.08
C GLY A 313 5.64 -15.52 50.19
N GLY A 314 6.46 -15.22 49.18
CA GLY A 314 7.09 -16.24 48.34
C GLY A 314 7.84 -15.64 47.15
N ASN A 315 9.16 -15.56 47.28
CA ASN A 315 10.15 -15.06 46.33
C ASN A 315 10.91 -16.27 45.75
N MET A 316 11.23 -16.33 44.46
CA MET A 316 12.36 -17.05 43.82
C MET A 316 12.24 -16.93 42.28
N MET A 317 13.09 -16.18 41.57
CA MET A 317 14.50 -16.41 41.19
C MET A 317 14.63 -17.02 39.78
N VAL A 318 15.30 -16.23 38.92
CA VAL A 318 15.59 -16.41 37.48
C VAL A 318 16.86 -17.26 37.28
N PRO A 319 17.01 -17.98 36.17
CA PRO A 319 18.33 -18.30 35.63
C PRO A 319 18.58 -17.73 34.22
N LEU A 320 19.70 -17.00 34.11
CA LEU A 320 20.35 -16.57 32.88
C LEU A 320 20.96 -17.75 32.11
N ARG A 321 21.00 -17.67 30.77
CA ARG A 321 21.87 -18.49 29.90
C ARG A 321 22.80 -17.59 29.05
N PRO A 322 23.98 -18.10 28.63
CA PRO A 322 25.10 -17.28 28.19
C PRO A 322 25.13 -17.04 26.68
N ARG A 323 25.82 -15.95 26.29
CA ARG A 323 26.22 -15.63 24.91
C ARG A 323 27.35 -16.55 24.45
N VAL A 324 27.29 -16.99 23.20
CA VAL A 324 28.39 -17.62 22.47
C VAL A 324 28.88 -16.64 21.41
N SER A 325 30.21 -16.65 21.27
CA SER A 325 31.12 -15.84 20.48
C SER A 325 30.81 -15.76 18.98
#